data_AF-A0A163ARD9-F1
#
_entry.id   AF-A0A163ARD9-F1
#
_cell.length_a   1.000
_cell.length_b   1.000
_cell.length_c   1.000
_cell.angle_alpha   90.00
_cell.angle_beta   90.00
_cell.angle_gamma   90.00
#
_symmetry.space_group_name_H-M   'P 1'
#
loop_
_entity.id
_entity.type
_entity.pdbx_description
1 polymer ?
#
loop_
_entity_poly.entity_id
_entity_poly.type
_entity_poly.pdbx_seq_one_letter_code
_entity_poly.pdbx_strand_id
1 'polypeptide(L)'
;MSDIVLPWCQRPGTGMISKLVLQEKQITNFIVEYVIGTRAKDKYRANPPEWINGSRSDVLFICNEYDSTLPPVVIEVQHVVDDNFMRRLLGYCLSLEKQSGVLPIVLIFPISSIRFEIMNRIRKRKSDPLLIHYPCHPWVPSCFIFDRSSLEENLQQPLIPFVSLLYRLAQHHVGTTILDHDHIIDGFLSFSNEMKTRLEEVLHLQENDHDNNAAISCLKNTILLVSSCQEKFKQPSTAADSHPNLQTLPQKTDANWDFVKNCIQKLNEGDQISWKAVYQQGKGHGLFSTYSNAASMKRSYYRAKINKGFYI
;
A
#
# COMPACT_ATOMS: atom_id res chain seq x y z
N MET A 1 -4.35 1.06 -33.09
CA MET A 1 -4.30 0.24 -31.86
C MET A 1 -4.76 1.15 -30.72
N SER A 2 -5.91 0.87 -30.15
CA SER A 2 -6.51 1.67 -29.06
C SER A 2 -5.92 1.25 -27.72
N ASP A 3 -5.34 2.20 -26.99
CA ASP A 3 -4.78 1.98 -25.66
C ASP A 3 -5.86 1.50 -24.67
N ILE A 4 -5.69 0.28 -24.16
CA ILE A 4 -6.57 -0.29 -23.13
C ILE A 4 -6.20 0.35 -21.79
N VAL A 5 -7.09 1.18 -21.26
CA VAL A 5 -6.87 1.87 -19.99
C VAL A 5 -7.43 1.02 -18.85
N LEU A 6 -6.55 0.42 -18.02
CA LEU A 6 -6.98 -0.36 -16.86
C LEU A 6 -7.75 0.48 -15.82
N PRO A 7 -8.71 -0.16 -15.09
CA PRO A 7 -9.32 0.40 -13.88
C PRO A 7 -8.27 0.87 -12.89
N TRP A 8 -8.55 1.99 -12.21
CA TRP A 8 -7.57 2.68 -11.37
C TRP A 8 -6.89 1.80 -10.31
N CYS A 9 -7.56 0.75 -9.79
CA CYS A 9 -6.99 -0.19 -8.82
C CYS A 9 -5.85 -1.07 -9.36
N GLN A 10 -5.72 -1.20 -10.67
CA GLN A 10 -4.77 -2.08 -11.34
C GLN A 10 -3.62 -1.33 -12.04
N ARG A 11 -3.49 -0.01 -11.83
CA ARG A 11 -2.41 0.78 -12.45
C ARG A 11 -1.13 0.81 -11.61
N PRO A 12 0.05 0.80 -12.25
CA PRO A 12 1.32 1.12 -11.60
C PRO A 12 1.24 2.33 -10.67
N GLY A 13 1.59 2.15 -9.39
CA GLY A 13 1.35 3.12 -8.32
C GLY A 13 0.19 2.77 -7.38
N THR A 14 -0.54 1.65 -7.60
CA THR A 14 -1.59 1.16 -6.67
C THR A 14 -1.16 0.11 -5.65
N GLY A 15 0.12 -0.26 -5.62
CA GLY A 15 0.76 -0.84 -4.44
C GLY A 15 0.21 -2.18 -3.95
N MET A 16 -0.43 -3.02 -4.79
CA MET A 16 -0.93 -4.32 -4.32
C MET A 16 0.20 -5.23 -3.81
N ILE A 17 1.30 -5.34 -4.53
CA ILE A 17 2.41 -6.20 -4.12
C ILE A 17 3.15 -5.62 -2.91
N SER A 18 3.44 -4.31 -2.93
CA SER A 18 4.05 -3.66 -1.77
C SER A 18 3.16 -3.81 -0.54
N LYS A 19 1.83 -3.73 -0.67
CA LYS A 19 0.87 -4.03 0.40
C LYS A 19 0.98 -5.48 0.87
N LEU A 20 0.93 -6.45 -0.04
CA LEU A 20 1.00 -7.87 0.32
C LEU A 20 2.31 -8.20 1.05
N VAL A 21 3.44 -7.71 0.54
CA VAL A 21 4.76 -7.87 1.17
C VAL A 21 4.78 -7.20 2.54
N LEU A 22 4.35 -5.95 2.66
CA LEU A 22 4.31 -5.22 3.94
C LEU A 22 3.33 -5.83 4.95
N GLN A 23 2.33 -6.59 4.50
CA GLN A 23 1.38 -7.31 5.34
C GLN A 23 1.95 -8.62 5.92
N GLU A 24 3.10 -9.09 5.44
CA GLU A 24 3.74 -10.27 6.02
C GLU A 24 4.15 -10.01 7.47
N LYS A 25 3.80 -10.93 8.36
CA LYS A 25 3.99 -10.76 9.80
C LYS A 25 5.46 -10.51 10.16
N GLN A 26 6.37 -11.24 9.52
CA GLN A 26 7.81 -11.06 9.74
C GLN A 26 8.25 -9.65 9.34
N ILE A 27 7.79 -9.13 8.19
CA ILE A 27 8.11 -7.79 7.70
C ILE A 27 7.52 -6.72 8.62
N THR A 28 6.26 -6.90 9.02
CA THR A 28 5.61 -6.02 10.00
C THR A 28 6.44 -5.96 11.27
N ASN A 29 6.81 -7.10 11.85
CA ASN A 29 7.63 -7.19 13.05
C ASN A 29 9.00 -6.51 12.88
N PHE A 30 9.69 -6.76 11.77
CA PHE A 30 10.97 -6.11 11.50
C PHE A 30 10.84 -4.59 11.45
N ILE A 31 9.85 -4.06 10.74
CA ILE A 31 9.64 -2.61 10.62
C ILE A 31 9.30 -1.98 11.98
N VAL A 32 8.35 -2.56 12.73
CA VAL A 32 7.93 -1.96 14.01
C VAL A 32 9.01 -2.11 15.09
N GLU A 33 9.75 -3.23 15.10
CA GLU A 33 10.91 -3.42 15.98
C GLU A 33 12.01 -2.40 15.66
N TYR A 34 12.27 -2.14 14.36
CA TYR A 34 13.26 -1.15 13.94
C TYR A 34 12.87 0.28 14.32
N VAL A 35 11.62 0.66 14.09
CA VAL A 35 11.17 2.06 14.23
C VAL A 35 10.76 2.41 15.67
N ILE A 36 10.25 1.44 16.44
CA ILE A 36 9.71 1.65 17.79
C ILE A 36 10.55 0.97 18.88
N GLY A 37 11.29 -0.07 18.52
CA GLY A 37 12.08 -0.90 19.43
C GLY A 37 11.45 -2.27 19.71
N THR A 38 12.22 -3.13 20.38
CA THR A 38 11.90 -4.55 20.66
C THR A 38 10.54 -4.78 21.32
N ARG A 39 10.05 -3.81 22.11
CA ARG A 39 8.71 -3.86 22.74
C ARG A 39 7.54 -3.91 21.77
N ALA A 40 7.74 -3.53 20.51
CA ALA A 40 6.70 -3.51 19.47
C ALA A 40 6.57 -4.85 18.73
N LYS A 41 7.55 -5.74 18.86
CA LYS A 41 7.57 -7.03 18.16
C LYS A 41 6.34 -7.87 18.50
N ASP A 42 5.74 -8.48 17.49
CA ASP A 42 4.52 -9.32 17.57
C ASP A 42 3.25 -8.61 18.07
N LYS A 43 3.31 -7.30 18.34
CA LYS A 43 2.17 -6.52 18.80
C LYS A 43 1.37 -5.85 17.70
N TYR A 44 1.88 -5.82 16.47
CA TYR A 44 1.24 -5.10 15.38
C TYR A 44 0.60 -6.01 14.36
N ARG A 45 -0.44 -5.50 13.70
CA ARG A 45 -1.01 -6.06 12.48
C ARG A 45 -1.23 -4.97 11.45
N ALA A 46 -1.28 -5.36 10.18
CA ALA A 46 -1.78 -4.49 9.14
C ALA A 46 -3.30 -4.31 9.25
N ASN A 47 -3.74 -3.07 9.05
CA ASN A 47 -5.13 -2.65 9.09
C ASN A 47 -5.54 -2.05 7.73
N PRO A 48 -6.82 -2.16 7.31
CA PRO A 48 -7.29 -1.50 6.11
C PRO A 48 -7.04 0.02 6.19
N PRO A 49 -6.34 0.60 5.19
CA PRO A 49 -5.89 1.99 5.26
C PRO A 49 -6.95 2.98 4.77
N GLU A 50 -8.25 2.71 4.98
CA GLU A 50 -9.31 3.60 4.49
C GLU A 50 -9.56 4.77 5.45
N TRP A 51 -9.42 5.98 4.91
CA TRP A 51 -9.64 7.21 5.67
C TRP A 51 -11.09 7.72 5.51
N ILE A 52 -11.55 8.55 6.45
CA ILE A 52 -12.94 9.09 6.47
C ILE A 52 -13.29 9.87 5.18
N ASN A 53 -12.31 10.55 4.59
CA ASN A 53 -12.46 11.28 3.32
C ASN A 53 -12.48 10.34 2.08
N GLY A 54 -12.34 9.02 2.26
CA GLY A 54 -12.25 8.02 1.21
C GLY A 54 -10.89 7.91 0.53
N SER A 55 -9.86 8.63 0.99
CA SER A 55 -8.48 8.36 0.55
C SER A 55 -7.96 7.09 1.22
N ARG A 56 -6.84 6.58 0.72
CA ARG A 56 -6.17 5.40 1.27
C ARG A 56 -4.68 5.66 1.42
N SER A 57 -4.08 5.24 2.54
CA SER A 57 -2.64 5.02 2.59
C SER A 57 -2.31 3.67 1.97
N ASP A 58 -1.03 3.38 1.79
CA ASP A 58 -0.65 2.05 1.31
C ASP A 58 -0.83 1.01 2.41
N VAL A 59 -0.19 1.20 3.56
CA VAL A 59 -0.31 0.30 4.70
C VAL A 59 -0.41 1.08 6.00
N LEU A 60 -1.24 0.60 6.92
CA LEU A 60 -1.36 1.11 8.28
C LEU A 60 -1.12 -0.06 9.24
N PHE A 61 -0.12 0.06 10.11
CA PHE A 61 0.07 -0.87 11.22
C PHE A 61 -0.57 -0.32 12.49
N ILE A 62 -1.36 -1.16 13.16
CA ILE A 62 -1.98 -0.85 14.45
C ILE A 62 -1.56 -1.90 15.48
N CYS A 63 -1.42 -1.46 16.73
CA CYS A 63 -1.22 -2.35 17.86
C CYS A 63 -2.48 -3.21 18.11
N ASN A 64 -2.28 -4.50 18.39
CA ASN A 64 -3.33 -5.48 18.68
C ASN A 64 -3.85 -5.40 20.12
N GLU A 65 -3.02 -4.90 21.02
CA GLU A 65 -3.33 -4.81 22.45
C GLU A 65 -4.06 -3.49 22.75
N TYR A 66 -4.90 -3.51 23.80
CA TYR A 66 -5.50 -2.29 24.40
C TYR A 66 -4.45 -1.35 25.02
N ASP A 67 -3.16 -1.68 24.93
CA ASP A 67 -2.06 -0.85 25.39
C ASP A 67 -1.92 0.36 24.45
N SER A 68 -2.65 1.42 24.79
CA SER A 68 -2.81 2.65 24.02
C SER A 68 -1.55 3.53 23.97
N THR A 69 -0.41 3.03 24.45
CA THR A 69 0.85 3.79 24.55
C THR A 69 1.73 3.68 23.29
N LEU A 70 1.46 2.69 22.43
CA LEU A 70 2.22 2.44 21.22
C LEU A 70 1.60 3.16 20.00
N PRO A 71 2.36 3.98 19.26
CA PRO A 71 1.82 4.76 18.16
C PRO A 71 1.52 3.89 16.93
N PRO A 72 0.45 4.17 16.17
CA PRO A 72 0.27 3.54 14.87
C PRO A 72 1.45 3.84 13.93
N VAL A 73 1.67 3.00 12.92
CA VAL A 73 2.70 3.24 11.89
C VAL A 73 2.04 3.36 10.53
N VAL A 74 2.18 4.52 9.88
CA VAL A 74 1.71 4.75 8.51
C VAL A 74 2.85 4.52 7.55
N ILE A 75 2.63 3.64 6.56
CA ILE A 75 3.61 3.35 5.51
C ILE A 75 3.06 3.80 4.16
N GLU A 76 3.90 4.54 3.43
CA GLU A 76 3.61 5.05 2.10
C GLU A 76 4.72 4.64 1.13
N VAL A 77 4.34 3.98 0.03
CA VAL A 77 5.25 3.60 -1.04
C VAL A 77 4.96 4.46 -2.25
N GLN A 78 5.76 5.50 -2.45
CA GLN A 78 5.43 6.56 -3.40
C GLN A 78 6.44 6.63 -4.53
N HIS A 79 5.94 6.78 -5.75
CA HIS A 79 6.79 6.96 -6.92
C HIS A 79 7.63 8.24 -6.80
N VAL A 80 6.99 9.37 -6.53
CA VAL A 80 7.63 10.67 -6.32
C VAL A 80 7.17 11.24 -4.99
N VAL A 81 8.12 11.68 -4.16
CA VAL A 81 7.85 12.36 -2.88
C VAL A 81 8.02 13.87 -3.08
N ASP A 82 6.91 14.59 -3.02
CA ASP A 82 6.83 16.05 -3.22
C ASP A 82 5.98 16.74 -2.13
N ASP A 83 5.89 18.08 -2.18
CA ASP A 83 5.10 18.86 -1.21
C ASP A 83 3.59 18.55 -1.26
N ASN A 84 3.05 18.10 -2.40
CA ASN A 84 1.65 17.73 -2.52
C ASN A 84 1.37 16.39 -1.81
N PHE A 85 2.25 15.41 -1.99
CA PHE A 85 2.22 14.16 -1.27
C PHE A 85 2.36 14.40 0.24
N MET A 86 3.34 15.18 0.68
CA MET A 86 3.54 15.45 2.12
C MET A 86 2.33 16.13 2.77
N ARG A 87 1.69 17.09 2.07
CA ARG A 87 0.44 17.71 2.56
C ARG A 87 -0.71 16.70 2.68
N ARG A 88 -0.82 15.78 1.72
CA ARG A 88 -1.81 14.70 1.78
C ARG A 88 -1.56 13.76 2.97
N LEU A 89 -0.31 13.36 3.17
CA LEU A 89 0.13 12.50 4.27
C LEU A 89 -0.12 13.14 5.64
N LEU A 90 0.13 14.44 5.79
CA LEU A 90 -0.23 15.18 7.00
C LEU A 90 -1.73 15.04 7.30
N GLY A 91 -2.59 15.16 6.27
CA GLY A 91 -4.03 14.96 6.41
C GLY A 91 -4.40 13.55 6.91
N TYR A 92 -3.66 12.53 6.49
CA TYR A 92 -3.86 11.15 6.96
C TYR A 92 -3.53 11.04 8.45
N CYS A 93 -2.37 11.58 8.85
CA CYS A 93 -1.90 11.51 10.23
C CYS A 93 -2.85 12.21 11.21
N LEU A 94 -3.32 13.42 10.87
CA LEU A 94 -4.31 14.15 11.67
C LEU A 94 -5.66 13.45 11.72
N SER A 95 -6.05 12.75 10.64
CA SER A 95 -7.29 11.97 10.64
C SER A 95 -7.18 10.75 11.55
N LEU A 96 -6.03 10.10 11.57
CA LEU A 96 -5.75 8.96 12.43
C LEU A 96 -5.70 9.37 13.90
N GLU A 97 -5.02 10.46 14.23
CA GLU A 97 -4.99 11.02 15.59
C GLU A 97 -6.40 11.28 16.12
N LYS A 98 -7.27 11.88 15.31
CA LYS A 98 -8.67 12.11 15.70
C LYS A 98 -9.45 10.83 15.99
N GLN A 99 -9.06 9.71 15.39
CA GLN A 99 -9.71 8.41 15.57
C GLN A 99 -9.12 7.62 16.74
N SER A 100 -7.79 7.63 16.90
CA SER A 100 -7.07 6.79 17.86
C SER A 100 -6.63 7.53 19.12
N GLY A 101 -6.63 8.86 19.12
CA GLY A 101 -6.05 9.70 20.17
C GLY A 101 -4.52 9.75 20.18
N VAL A 102 -3.84 9.10 19.21
CA VAL A 102 -2.38 8.97 19.18
C VAL A 102 -1.85 9.31 17.80
N LEU A 103 -0.85 10.20 17.74
CA LEU A 103 -0.15 10.56 16.51
C LEU A 103 0.67 9.37 15.98
N PRO A 104 0.60 9.06 14.67
CA PRO A 104 1.37 7.96 14.12
C PRO A 104 2.85 8.29 13.92
N ILE A 105 3.67 7.24 13.81
CA ILE A 105 4.97 7.33 13.16
C ILE A 105 4.78 7.09 11.66
N VAL A 106 5.50 7.83 10.83
CA VAL A 106 5.40 7.74 9.37
C VAL A 106 6.68 7.18 8.76
N LEU A 107 6.54 6.25 7.83
CA LEU A 107 7.63 5.70 7.04
C LEU A 107 7.31 5.80 5.54
N ILE A 108 8.20 6.41 4.76
CA ILE A 108 8.01 6.68 3.34
C ILE A 108 9.10 5.96 2.54
N PHE A 109 8.69 5.22 1.50
CA PHE A 109 9.56 4.57 0.53
C PHE A 109 9.47 5.29 -0.83
N PRO A 110 10.36 6.25 -1.12
CA PRO A 110 10.43 6.92 -2.42
C PRO A 110 11.01 5.99 -3.49
N ILE A 111 10.20 5.54 -4.45
CA ILE A 111 10.58 4.52 -5.45
C ILE A 111 11.41 5.09 -6.61
N SER A 112 11.10 6.30 -7.07
CA SER A 112 11.84 6.98 -8.14
C SER A 112 12.63 8.17 -7.61
N SER A 113 11.96 9.16 -7.02
CA SER A 113 12.65 10.39 -6.64
C SER A 113 12.01 11.10 -5.45
N ILE A 114 12.85 11.86 -4.75
CA ILE A 114 12.44 12.87 -3.77
C ILE A 114 12.67 14.22 -4.45
N ARG A 115 11.65 15.08 -4.47
CA ARG A 115 11.79 16.41 -5.07
C ARG A 115 12.72 17.29 -4.24
N PHE A 116 13.39 18.22 -4.91
CA PHE A 116 14.42 19.08 -4.32
C PHE A 116 13.93 19.86 -3.09
N GLU A 117 12.69 20.34 -3.12
CA GLU A 117 12.05 21.04 -2.00
C GLU A 117 11.94 20.18 -0.75
N ILE A 118 11.77 18.86 -0.90
CA ILE A 118 11.77 17.90 0.21
C ILE A 118 13.22 17.56 0.59
N MET A 119 14.09 17.31 -0.38
CA MET A 119 15.51 17.01 -0.14
C MET A 119 16.23 18.07 0.70
N ASN A 120 15.89 19.35 0.53
CA ASN A 120 16.51 20.42 1.31
C ASN A 120 16.11 20.43 2.79
N ARG A 121 14.98 19.79 3.13
CA ARG A 121 14.42 19.75 4.48
C ARG A 121 14.84 18.51 5.25
N ILE A 122 15.19 17.43 4.56
CA ILE A 122 15.53 16.17 5.20
C ILE A 122 16.95 16.15 5.76
N ARG A 123 17.19 15.31 6.77
CA ARG A 123 18.47 15.18 7.46
C ARG A 123 18.79 13.71 7.76
N LYS A 124 19.97 13.23 7.36
CA LYS A 124 20.54 11.95 7.82
C LYS A 124 21.11 12.13 9.22
N ARG A 125 20.93 11.14 10.11
CA ARG A 125 21.58 11.12 11.43
C ARG A 125 22.68 10.07 11.43
N LYS A 126 23.80 10.37 12.10
CA LYS A 126 24.91 9.40 12.23
C LYS A 126 24.51 8.14 13.01
N SER A 127 23.56 8.27 13.94
CA SER A 127 23.08 7.18 14.78
C SER A 127 22.18 6.18 14.04
N ASP A 128 21.61 6.59 12.91
CA ASP A 128 20.73 5.75 12.09
C ASP A 128 20.98 6.08 10.62
N PRO A 129 21.96 5.39 9.99
CA PRO A 129 22.35 5.69 8.62
C PRO A 129 21.30 5.24 7.59
N LEU A 130 20.32 4.42 7.98
CA LEU A 130 19.26 3.94 7.10
C LEU A 130 18.07 4.89 7.01
N LEU A 131 17.77 5.63 8.10
CA LEU A 131 16.62 6.53 8.13
C LEU A 131 17.03 7.98 7.87
N ILE A 132 16.35 8.57 6.89
CA ILE A 132 16.40 10.00 6.64
C ILE A 132 15.22 10.66 7.35
N HIS A 133 15.49 11.65 8.20
CA HIS A 133 14.46 12.33 8.98
C HIS A 133 13.86 13.51 8.21
N TYR A 134 12.53 13.56 8.13
CA TYR A 134 11.79 14.74 7.70
C TYR A 134 11.30 15.55 8.93
N PRO A 135 11.45 16.89 8.94
CA PRO A 135 10.97 17.72 10.04
C PRO A 135 9.43 17.71 10.08
N CYS A 136 8.87 17.14 11.15
CA CYS A 136 7.45 16.76 11.19
C CYS A 136 6.71 17.13 12.48
N HIS A 137 7.38 17.77 13.43
CA HIS A 137 6.71 18.33 14.60
C HIS A 137 5.92 19.61 14.18
N PRO A 138 4.69 19.82 14.69
CA PRO A 138 3.98 19.05 15.71
C PRO A 138 3.04 17.96 15.18
N TRP A 139 2.97 17.71 13.87
CA TRP A 139 1.91 16.88 13.29
C TRP A 139 2.18 15.38 13.32
N VAL A 140 3.40 14.92 13.61
CA VAL A 140 3.73 13.55 14.05
C VAL A 140 5.01 13.55 14.90
N PRO A 141 5.21 12.54 15.77
CA PRO A 141 6.45 12.38 16.53
C PRO A 141 7.67 12.10 15.65
N SER A 142 7.50 11.36 14.55
CA SER A 142 8.59 11.01 13.64
C SER A 142 8.08 10.70 12.24
N CYS A 143 8.83 11.18 11.24
CA CYS A 143 8.59 10.94 9.83
C CYS A 143 9.92 10.57 9.18
N PHE A 144 10.00 9.32 8.75
CA PHE A 144 11.21 8.74 8.19
C PHE A 144 11.03 8.50 6.70
N ILE A 145 12.12 8.72 5.96
CA ILE A 145 12.24 8.38 4.57
C ILE A 145 13.33 7.33 4.47
N PHE A 146 12.97 6.20 3.89
CA PHE A 146 13.89 5.10 3.66
C PHE A 146 14.29 5.15 2.20
N ASP A 147 15.37 5.86 1.86
CA ASP A 147 15.76 6.01 0.45
C ASP A 147 16.65 4.87 -0.04
N ARG A 148 16.71 4.72 -1.36
CA ARG A 148 17.51 3.67 -1.99
C ARG A 148 19.02 3.84 -1.73
N SER A 149 19.52 5.07 -1.70
CA SER A 149 20.95 5.32 -1.49
C SER A 149 21.42 4.78 -0.13
N SER A 150 20.61 4.94 0.91
CA SER A 150 20.95 4.46 2.25
C SER A 150 20.98 2.92 2.34
N LEU A 151 20.24 2.20 1.47
CA LEU A 151 20.31 0.74 1.39
C LEU A 151 21.65 0.27 0.81
N GLU A 152 22.06 0.89 -0.29
CA GLU A 152 23.28 0.52 -1.03
C GLU A 152 24.53 0.74 -0.15
N GLU A 153 24.48 1.73 0.75
CA GLU A 153 25.57 2.06 1.68
C GLU A 153 25.66 1.14 2.91
N ASN A 154 24.61 0.38 3.24
CA ASN A 154 24.49 -0.29 4.56
C ASN A 154 24.25 -1.80 4.50
N LEU A 155 24.50 -2.46 3.36
CA LEU A 155 24.07 -3.83 2.97
C LEU A 155 24.12 -4.95 4.04
N GLN A 156 24.88 -4.78 5.12
CA GLN A 156 24.98 -5.73 6.23
C GLN A 156 23.77 -5.73 7.19
N GLN A 157 22.87 -4.74 7.11
CA GLN A 157 21.73 -4.70 8.03
C GLN A 157 20.59 -5.65 7.62
N PRO A 158 19.94 -6.36 8.59
CA PRO A 158 18.93 -7.36 8.29
C PRO A 158 17.68 -6.88 7.56
N LEU A 159 17.37 -5.58 7.67
CA LEU A 159 16.22 -4.97 7.01
C LEU A 159 16.45 -4.73 5.50
N ILE A 160 17.70 -4.68 5.06
CA ILE A 160 18.06 -4.22 3.72
C ILE A 160 17.63 -5.18 2.62
N PRO A 161 17.78 -6.51 2.73
CA PRO A 161 17.27 -7.39 1.70
C PRO A 161 15.77 -7.21 1.46
N PHE A 162 14.99 -6.99 2.52
CA PHE A 162 13.53 -6.80 2.42
C PHE A 162 13.16 -5.48 1.79
N VAL A 163 13.80 -4.40 2.23
CA VAL A 163 13.55 -3.08 1.65
C VAL A 163 14.04 -3.06 0.19
N SER A 164 15.14 -3.73 -0.13
CA SER A 164 15.63 -3.91 -1.51
C SER A 164 14.63 -4.68 -2.39
N LEU A 165 14.02 -5.74 -1.86
CA LEU A 165 12.92 -6.48 -2.51
C LEU A 165 11.72 -5.56 -2.78
N LEU A 166 11.27 -4.81 -1.76
CA LEU A 166 10.18 -3.85 -1.86
C LEU A 166 10.46 -2.82 -2.97
N TYR A 167 11.67 -2.26 -2.98
CA TYR A 167 12.13 -1.30 -3.97
C TYR A 167 12.12 -1.86 -5.38
N ARG A 168 12.70 -3.04 -5.58
CA ARG A 168 12.79 -3.68 -6.91
C ARG A 168 11.41 -4.03 -7.44
N LEU A 169 10.54 -4.60 -6.62
CA LEU A 169 9.16 -4.89 -7.01
C LEU A 169 8.42 -3.60 -7.37
N ALA A 170 8.47 -2.59 -6.51
CA ALA A 170 7.82 -1.32 -6.78
C ALA A 170 8.34 -0.65 -8.07
N GLN A 171 9.65 -0.71 -8.34
CA GLN A 171 10.25 -0.20 -9.58
C GLN A 171 9.84 -0.99 -10.83
N HIS A 172 9.84 -2.32 -10.75
CA HIS A 172 9.46 -3.19 -11.85
C HIS A 172 8.02 -2.90 -12.32
N HIS A 173 7.11 -2.67 -11.36
CA HIS A 173 5.72 -2.37 -11.69
C HIS A 173 5.47 -0.93 -12.10
N VAL A 174 6.32 0.03 -11.70
CA VAL A 174 6.27 1.40 -12.21
C VAL A 174 6.62 1.48 -13.70
N GLY A 175 7.51 0.60 -14.18
CA GLY A 175 8.04 0.61 -15.55
C GLY A 175 7.38 -0.34 -16.55
N THR A 176 6.56 -1.31 -16.11
CA THR A 176 6.00 -2.35 -17.00
C THR A 176 4.49 -2.23 -17.18
N THR A 177 4.07 -2.39 -18.43
CA THR A 177 2.71 -2.38 -18.95
C THR A 177 1.79 -3.32 -18.18
N ILE A 178 0.52 -2.91 -18.01
CA ILE A 178 -0.70 -3.73 -17.75
C ILE A 178 -0.39 -5.22 -17.53
N LEU A 179 -0.22 -5.63 -16.28
CA LEU A 179 -0.18 -7.04 -15.90
C LEU A 179 -1.49 -7.37 -15.17
N ASP A 180 -2.15 -8.46 -15.56
CA ASP A 180 -3.23 -9.02 -14.75
C ASP A 180 -2.67 -9.61 -13.45
N HIS A 181 -3.56 -10.06 -12.55
CA HIS A 181 -3.16 -10.59 -11.25
C HIS A 181 -2.22 -11.79 -11.36
N ASP A 182 -2.43 -12.65 -12.37
CA ASP A 182 -1.66 -13.88 -12.56
C ASP A 182 -0.24 -13.53 -13.04
N HIS A 183 -0.09 -12.60 -13.97
CA HIS A 183 1.21 -12.10 -14.41
C HIS A 183 1.97 -11.35 -13.30
N ILE A 184 1.26 -10.70 -12.40
CA ILE A 184 1.84 -10.08 -11.19
C ILE A 184 2.40 -11.16 -10.26
N ILE A 185 1.63 -12.23 -10.02
CA ILE A 185 2.07 -13.36 -9.18
C ILE A 185 3.27 -14.04 -9.83
N ASP A 186 3.23 -14.31 -11.13
CA ASP A 186 4.34 -14.93 -11.85
C ASP A 186 5.61 -14.06 -11.83
N GLY A 187 5.46 -12.75 -12.02
CA GLY A 187 6.56 -11.79 -11.90
C GLY A 187 7.15 -11.77 -10.49
N PHE A 188 6.31 -11.79 -9.46
CA PHE A 188 6.74 -11.89 -8.07
C PHE A 188 7.46 -13.21 -7.78
N LEU A 189 6.92 -14.35 -8.23
CA LEU A 189 7.49 -15.67 -8.02
C LEU A 189 8.84 -15.81 -8.73
N SER A 190 8.91 -15.35 -9.99
CA SER A 190 10.15 -15.31 -10.78
C SER A 190 11.22 -14.47 -10.08
N PHE A 191 10.88 -13.25 -9.67
CA PHE A 191 11.79 -12.39 -8.91
C PHE A 191 12.24 -13.02 -7.60
N SER A 192 11.30 -13.58 -6.84
CA SER A 192 11.59 -14.22 -5.56
C SER A 192 12.52 -15.43 -5.74
N ASN A 193 12.35 -16.20 -6.82
CA ASN A 193 13.24 -17.30 -7.16
C ASN A 193 14.65 -16.79 -7.45
N GLU A 194 14.78 -15.77 -8.30
CA GLU A 194 16.08 -15.17 -8.61
C GLU A 194 16.77 -14.62 -7.35
N MET A 195 16.03 -13.90 -6.50
CA MET A 195 16.55 -13.36 -5.25
C MET A 195 16.99 -14.46 -4.30
N LYS A 196 16.20 -15.52 -4.17
CA LYS A 196 16.55 -16.68 -3.35
C LYS A 196 17.84 -17.32 -3.85
N THR A 197 17.97 -17.59 -5.14
CA THR A 197 19.19 -18.15 -5.74
C THR A 197 20.41 -17.29 -5.42
N ARG A 198 20.33 -15.97 -5.62
CA ARG A 198 21.45 -15.06 -5.33
C ARG A 198 21.81 -15.04 -3.83
N LEU A 199 20.84 -15.11 -2.94
CA LEU A 199 21.08 -15.17 -1.50
C LEU A 199 21.75 -16.48 -1.09
N GLU A 200 21.34 -17.60 -1.69
CA GLU A 200 21.95 -18.92 -1.48
C GLU A 200 23.41 -18.96 -1.99
N GLU A 201 23.69 -18.32 -3.13
CA GLU A 201 25.06 -18.14 -3.64
C GLU A 201 25.93 -17.33 -2.68
N VAL A 202 25.45 -16.17 -2.20
CA VAL A 202 26.17 -15.34 -1.23
C VAL A 202 26.40 -16.11 0.08
N LEU A 203 25.38 -16.87 0.53
CA LEU A 203 25.49 -17.69 1.73
C LEU A 203 26.59 -18.75 1.58
N HIS A 204 26.63 -19.46 0.45
CA HIS A 204 27.66 -20.46 0.17
C HIS A 204 29.07 -19.85 0.12
N LEU A 205 29.19 -18.63 -0.40
CA LEU A 205 30.48 -17.91 -0.40
C LEU A 205 30.93 -17.53 1.03
N GLN A 206 29.99 -17.23 1.92
CA GLN A 206 30.28 -16.83 3.30
C GLN A 206 30.43 -17.99 4.29
N GLU A 207 29.94 -19.19 3.99
CA GLU A 207 30.08 -20.34 4.91
C GLU A 207 31.53 -20.77 5.16
N ASN A 208 32.47 -20.31 4.35
CA ASN A 208 33.92 -20.50 4.57
C ASN A 208 34.57 -19.45 5.48
N ASP A 209 33.84 -18.39 5.85
CA ASP A 209 34.31 -17.28 6.66
C ASP A 209 33.75 -17.40 8.09
N HIS A 210 34.54 -17.99 8.99
CA HIS A 210 34.12 -18.30 10.36
C HIS A 210 33.79 -17.08 11.22
N ASP A 211 34.21 -15.87 10.83
CA ASP A 211 34.03 -14.66 11.61
C ASP A 211 32.67 -13.98 11.39
N ASN A 212 31.85 -14.44 10.44
CA ASN A 212 30.63 -13.73 10.01
C ASN A 212 29.29 -14.41 10.34
N ASN A 213 29.19 -15.03 11.52
CA ASN A 213 27.98 -15.75 11.96
C ASN A 213 26.69 -14.91 11.95
N ALA A 214 26.79 -13.59 12.22
CA ALA A 214 25.64 -12.70 12.21
C ALA A 214 25.09 -12.45 10.79
N ALA A 215 25.96 -12.23 9.80
CA ALA A 215 25.53 -12.06 8.41
C ALA A 215 24.98 -13.38 7.84
N ILE A 216 25.61 -14.52 8.15
CA ILE A 216 25.12 -15.85 7.77
C ILE A 216 23.70 -16.08 8.33
N SER A 217 23.48 -15.77 9.62
CA SER A 217 22.15 -15.88 10.24
C SER A 217 21.13 -14.96 9.55
N CYS A 218 21.54 -13.72 9.24
CA CYS A 218 20.71 -12.77 8.50
C CYS A 218 20.31 -13.31 7.13
N LEU A 219 21.26 -13.79 6.32
CA LEU A 219 21.00 -14.36 5.00
C LEU A 219 20.04 -15.55 5.07
N LYS A 220 20.26 -16.48 6.01
CA LYS A 220 19.36 -17.62 6.23
C LYS A 220 17.93 -17.18 6.55
N ASN A 221 17.77 -16.18 7.42
CA ASN A 221 16.46 -15.61 7.74
C ASN A 221 15.81 -14.93 6.53
N THR A 222 16.60 -14.24 5.70
CA THR A 222 16.10 -13.64 4.45
C THR A 222 15.62 -14.71 3.46
N ILE A 223 16.39 -15.78 3.25
CA ILE A 223 16.03 -16.91 2.36
C ILE A 223 14.73 -17.57 2.83
N LEU A 224 14.60 -17.79 4.14
CA LEU A 224 13.39 -18.34 4.74
C LEU A 224 12.17 -17.45 4.50
N LEU A 225 12.32 -16.13 4.66
CA LEU A 225 11.22 -15.21 4.37
C LEU A 225 10.83 -15.25 2.89
N VAL A 226 11.80 -15.12 1.98
CA VAL A 226 11.53 -15.14 0.53
C VAL A 226 10.78 -16.43 0.17
N SER A 227 11.22 -17.57 0.71
CA SER A 227 10.55 -18.86 0.52
C SER A 227 9.12 -18.85 1.10
N SER A 228 8.91 -18.30 2.30
CA SER A 228 7.58 -18.18 2.89
C SER A 228 6.64 -17.34 2.04
N CYS A 229 7.13 -16.24 1.47
CA CYS A 229 6.34 -15.43 0.55
C CYS A 229 6.00 -16.24 -0.70
N GLN A 230 6.98 -16.92 -1.31
CA GLN A 230 6.74 -17.75 -2.49
C GLN A 230 5.66 -18.79 -2.27
N GLU A 231 5.69 -19.53 -1.16
CA GLU A 231 4.69 -20.54 -0.86
C GLU A 231 3.30 -19.93 -0.71
N LYS A 232 3.18 -18.76 -0.08
CA LYS A 232 1.90 -18.04 0.03
C LYS A 232 1.34 -17.63 -1.34
N PHE A 233 2.20 -17.25 -2.28
CA PHE A 233 1.80 -16.83 -3.63
C PHE A 233 1.61 -18.00 -4.61
N LYS A 234 2.22 -19.17 -4.36
CA LYS A 234 2.00 -20.41 -5.13
C LYS A 234 0.70 -21.11 -4.76
N GLN A 235 0.23 -20.97 -3.53
CA GLN A 235 -1.02 -21.58 -3.12
C GLN A 235 -2.18 -20.89 -3.84
N PRO A 236 -2.99 -21.61 -4.66
CA PRO A 236 -4.22 -21.05 -5.18
C PRO A 236 -5.05 -20.62 -3.97
N SER A 237 -5.44 -19.34 -3.90
CA SER A 237 -6.14 -18.76 -2.74
C SER A 237 -7.27 -19.68 -2.28
N THR A 238 -6.99 -20.51 -1.28
CA THR A 238 -7.99 -21.37 -0.68
C THR A 238 -8.81 -20.44 0.20
N ALA A 239 -10.07 -20.26 -0.17
CA ALA A 239 -11.02 -19.42 0.52
C ALA A 239 -11.19 -19.92 1.98
N ALA A 240 -10.36 -19.42 2.90
CA ALA A 240 -10.47 -19.70 4.33
C ALA A 240 -9.96 -18.56 5.23
N ASP A 241 -9.21 -17.58 4.72
CA ASP A 241 -8.94 -16.36 5.49
C ASP A 241 -10.08 -15.35 5.30
N SER A 242 -10.83 -15.17 6.38
CA SER A 242 -12.06 -14.40 6.47
C SER A 242 -11.81 -12.90 6.30
N HIS A 243 -11.71 -12.42 5.06
CA HIS A 243 -12.23 -11.10 4.71
C HIS A 243 -13.75 -11.20 4.50
N PRO A 244 -14.55 -10.19 4.89
CA PRO A 244 -15.99 -10.22 4.70
C PRO A 244 -16.28 -10.43 3.21
N ASN A 245 -16.87 -11.59 2.96
CA ASN A 245 -17.22 -12.15 1.68
C ASN A 245 -17.85 -11.10 0.76
N LEU A 246 -17.11 -10.69 -0.27
CA LEU A 246 -17.67 -10.01 -1.44
C LEU A 246 -18.38 -11.09 -2.24
N GLN A 247 -19.55 -11.50 -1.73
CA GLN A 247 -20.47 -12.33 -2.49
C GLN A 247 -20.70 -11.63 -3.82
N THR A 248 -20.42 -12.38 -4.89
CA THR A 248 -20.92 -12.10 -6.22
C THR A 248 -22.41 -11.77 -6.10
N LEU A 249 -22.74 -10.51 -6.39
CA LEU A 249 -24.09 -9.99 -6.39
C LEU A 249 -24.52 -9.78 -7.85
N PRO A 250 -24.83 -10.86 -8.60
CA PRO A 250 -25.40 -10.71 -9.93
C PRO A 250 -26.89 -10.41 -9.74
N GLN A 251 -27.28 -9.13 -9.88
CA GLN A 251 -28.57 -8.65 -10.42
C GLN A 251 -28.91 -7.21 -10.01
N LYS A 252 -28.55 -6.75 -8.79
CA LYS A 252 -28.92 -5.38 -8.33
C LYS A 252 -28.03 -4.26 -8.84
N THR A 253 -26.76 -4.55 -9.18
CA THR A 253 -25.81 -3.55 -9.67
C THR A 253 -26.21 -2.97 -11.02
N ASP A 254 -26.78 -3.78 -11.91
CA ASP A 254 -27.28 -3.27 -13.19
C ASP A 254 -28.55 -2.42 -13.01
N ALA A 255 -29.49 -2.83 -12.15
CA ALA A 255 -30.70 -2.04 -11.82
C ALA A 255 -30.37 -0.65 -11.25
N ASN A 256 -29.33 -0.54 -10.41
CA ASN A 256 -28.83 0.75 -9.91
C ASN A 256 -28.41 1.68 -11.06
N TRP A 257 -27.68 1.15 -12.06
CA TRP A 257 -27.15 1.97 -13.14
C TRP A 257 -28.17 2.29 -14.22
N ASP A 258 -29.11 1.39 -14.46
CA ASP A 258 -30.22 1.65 -15.38
C ASP A 258 -31.15 2.74 -14.84
N PHE A 259 -31.38 2.77 -13.52
CA PHE A 259 -32.08 3.90 -12.88
C PHE A 259 -31.37 5.24 -13.11
N VAL A 260 -30.04 5.28 -12.89
CA VAL A 260 -29.26 6.52 -13.12
C VAL A 260 -29.30 6.94 -14.59
N LYS A 261 -29.18 6.00 -15.54
CA LYS A 261 -29.29 6.31 -16.98
C LYS A 261 -30.66 6.89 -17.33
N ASN A 262 -31.74 6.32 -16.79
CA ASN A 262 -33.10 6.82 -17.01
C ASN A 262 -33.29 8.24 -16.45
N CYS A 263 -32.67 8.57 -15.30
CA CYS A 263 -32.68 9.94 -14.78
C CYS A 263 -31.92 10.90 -15.71
N ILE A 264 -30.78 10.48 -16.27
CA ILE A 264 -29.98 11.32 -17.17
C ILE A 264 -30.71 11.56 -18.49
N GLN A 265 -31.36 10.53 -19.06
CA GLN A 265 -32.10 10.63 -20.32
C GLN A 265 -33.32 11.56 -20.24
N LYS A 266 -33.85 11.82 -19.04
CA LYS A 266 -34.98 12.74 -18.80
C LYS A 266 -34.57 14.20 -18.65
N LEU A 267 -33.27 14.50 -18.63
CA LEU A 267 -32.76 15.88 -18.58
C LEU A 267 -32.81 16.50 -19.98
N ASN A 268 -33.13 17.79 -20.07
CA ASN A 268 -33.00 18.50 -21.34
C ASN A 268 -31.52 18.69 -21.66
N GLU A 269 -31.20 18.93 -22.94
CA GLU A 269 -29.83 19.27 -23.35
C GLU A 269 -29.33 20.50 -22.58
N GLY A 270 -28.21 20.35 -21.87
CA GLY A 270 -27.60 21.40 -21.06
C GLY A 270 -27.92 21.35 -19.56
N ASP A 271 -28.94 20.58 -19.14
CA ASP A 271 -29.27 20.46 -17.72
C ASP A 271 -28.24 19.61 -16.95
N GLN A 272 -27.85 20.08 -15.77
CA GLN A 272 -26.95 19.33 -14.88
C GLN A 272 -27.71 18.35 -13.99
N ILE A 273 -27.22 17.11 -13.91
CA ILE A 273 -27.77 16.08 -13.04
C ILE A 273 -27.58 16.41 -11.55
N SER A 274 -28.69 16.49 -10.81
CA SER A 274 -28.68 16.57 -9.35
C SER A 274 -28.48 15.18 -8.74
N TRP A 275 -27.22 14.81 -8.49
CA TRP A 275 -26.84 13.52 -7.90
C TRP A 275 -27.48 13.26 -6.52
N LYS A 276 -27.75 14.31 -5.75
CA LYS A 276 -28.45 14.22 -4.46
C LYS A 276 -29.90 13.78 -4.66
N ALA A 277 -30.60 14.34 -5.65
CA ALA A 277 -31.97 13.97 -5.98
C ALA A 277 -32.05 12.53 -6.51
N VAL A 278 -31.16 12.15 -7.43
CA VAL A 278 -31.10 10.79 -7.98
C VAL A 278 -30.85 9.74 -6.90
N TYR A 279 -29.94 10.01 -5.96
CA TYR A 279 -29.66 9.12 -4.84
C TYR A 279 -30.87 8.95 -3.90
N GLN A 280 -31.52 10.06 -3.53
CA GLN A 280 -32.71 10.05 -2.67
C GLN A 280 -33.87 9.29 -3.33
N GLN A 281 -34.13 9.57 -4.61
CA GLN A 281 -35.19 8.91 -5.36
C GLN A 281 -34.93 7.40 -5.49
N GLY A 282 -33.71 7.00 -5.87
CA GLY A 282 -33.38 5.58 -5.99
C GLY A 282 -33.43 4.84 -4.65
N LYS A 283 -33.04 5.48 -3.54
CA LYS A 283 -33.26 4.91 -2.19
C LYS A 283 -34.73 4.62 -1.90
N GLY A 284 -35.63 5.50 -2.34
CA GLY A 284 -37.08 5.28 -2.27
C GLY A 284 -37.55 4.06 -3.08
N HIS A 285 -36.82 3.67 -4.13
CA HIS A 285 -37.05 2.46 -4.92
C HIS A 285 -36.28 1.22 -4.40
N GLY A 286 -35.66 1.30 -3.22
CA GLY A 286 -34.84 0.21 -2.68
C GLY A 286 -33.50 0.02 -3.38
N LEU A 287 -33.10 0.98 -4.23
CA LEU A 287 -31.82 1.02 -4.92
C LEU A 287 -30.76 1.70 -4.04
N PHE A 288 -29.49 1.58 -4.43
CA PHE A 288 -28.36 2.25 -3.78
C PHE A 288 -28.17 1.90 -2.29
N SER A 289 -28.67 0.74 -1.83
CA SER A 289 -28.53 0.29 -0.43
C SER A 289 -27.08 0.24 0.04
N THR A 290 -26.15 -0.10 -0.85
CA THR A 290 -24.71 -0.23 -0.59
C THR A 290 -23.93 1.10 -0.56
N TYR A 291 -24.55 2.22 -0.92
CA TYR A 291 -23.88 3.52 -0.92
C TYR A 291 -24.31 4.36 0.29
N SER A 292 -23.33 4.90 1.00
CA SER A 292 -23.54 5.74 2.19
C SER A 292 -24.04 7.16 1.88
N ASN A 293 -23.77 7.68 0.68
CA ASN A 293 -24.25 8.99 0.23
C ASN A 293 -24.20 9.15 -1.30
N ALA A 294 -24.82 10.22 -1.79
CA ALA A 294 -24.88 10.57 -3.21
C ALA A 294 -23.51 10.72 -3.88
N ALA A 295 -22.49 11.22 -3.16
CA ALA A 295 -21.15 11.39 -3.71
C ALA A 295 -20.46 10.04 -3.95
N SER A 296 -20.64 9.07 -3.04
CA SER A 296 -20.14 7.70 -3.19
C SER A 296 -20.80 6.97 -4.37
N MET A 297 -22.11 7.11 -4.51
CA MET A 297 -22.87 6.58 -5.65
C MET A 297 -22.42 7.23 -6.97
N LYS A 298 -22.31 8.56 -7.03
CA LYS A 298 -21.83 9.32 -8.21
C LYS A 298 -20.48 8.79 -8.70
N ARG A 299 -19.50 8.68 -7.79
CA ARG A 299 -18.16 8.16 -8.12
C ARG A 299 -18.23 6.74 -8.68
N SER A 300 -19.06 5.89 -8.09
CA SER A 300 -19.27 4.51 -8.52
C SER A 300 -19.92 4.42 -9.90
N TYR A 301 -20.92 5.26 -10.19
CA TYR A 301 -21.56 5.33 -11.51
C TYR A 301 -20.56 5.71 -12.61
N TYR A 302 -19.76 6.77 -12.39
CA TYR A 302 -18.78 7.18 -13.41
C TYR A 302 -17.70 6.12 -13.63
N ARG A 303 -17.26 5.43 -12.57
CA ARG A 303 -16.36 4.26 -12.71
C ARG A 303 -17.00 3.17 -13.57
N ALA A 304 -18.27 2.83 -13.33
CA ALA A 304 -19.00 1.83 -14.09
C ALA A 304 -19.23 2.25 -15.56
N LYS A 305 -19.54 3.53 -15.81
CA LYS A 305 -19.75 4.09 -17.15
C LYS A 305 -18.47 4.02 -17.99
N ILE A 306 -17.33 4.38 -17.40
CA ILE A 306 -16.02 4.30 -18.05
C ILE A 306 -15.66 2.85 -18.39
N ASN A 307 -15.88 1.91 -17.48
CA ASN A 307 -15.54 0.50 -17.69
C ASN A 307 -16.42 -0.19 -18.75
N LYS A 308 -17.66 0.26 -18.99
CA LYS A 308 -18.57 -0.30 -20.01
C LYS A 308 -18.41 0.34 -21.41
N GLY A 309 -17.41 1.19 -21.63
CA GLY A 309 -17.06 1.68 -22.96
C GLY A 309 -18.02 2.70 -23.59
N PHE A 310 -18.89 3.35 -22.81
CA PHE A 310 -19.76 4.42 -23.32
C PHE A 310 -18.98 5.74 -23.40
N TYR A 311 -18.28 5.95 -24.51
CA TYR A 311 -17.86 7.27 -24.95
C TYR A 311 -19.04 7.93 -25.70
N ILE A 312 -19.32 9.20 -25.38
CA ILE A 312 -20.13 10.10 -26.21
C ILE A 312 -19.15 10.83 -27.11
#